data_AF-A0A934H842-F1
#
_entry.id   AF-A0A934H842-F1
#
_cell.length_a   1.000
_cell.length_b   1.000
_cell.length_c   1.000
_cell.angle_alpha   90.00
_cell.angle_beta   90.00
_cell.angle_gamma   90.00
#
_symmetry.space_group_name_H-M   'P 1'
#
loop_
_entity.id
_entity.type
_entity.pdbx_description
1 polymer ?
#
loop_
_entity_poly.entity_id
_entity_poly.type
_entity_poly.pdbx_seq_one_letter_code
_entity_poly.pdbx_strand_id
1 'polypeptide(L)'
;MDQSPSEYPRVPPFKYGDESFDKTGSEKMLAREGGGCLSPRSIMNLIMLFISLATLTLALICGAWLGYEIIEKGLSSWPLVIVGGLVTALTYAVGWTLTLVGIRGLKIFILPFLVQLYTWITLGGILFLQAIIISKLYRQSYSFGKFTLYVFMFGAAMIALVGLHLLVEKHKLTPLAFPILIVGLVHLYFIALHYVFTSNGHVKYEYIFGDLGFLAIATSVGLLMLAHLGIFSRARNFIDRIFIQTTNQFDKPE
;
A
#
# COMPACT_ATOMS: atom_id res chain seq x y z
N MET A 1 66.69 8.46 7.51
CA MET A 1 65.27 8.23 7.19
C MET A 1 64.60 9.59 7.23
N ASP A 2 64.40 10.16 6.05
CA ASP A 2 63.80 11.49 5.85
C ASP A 2 62.32 11.48 6.22
N GLN A 3 61.91 12.45 7.05
CA GLN A 3 60.50 12.77 7.26
C GLN A 3 60.20 14.09 6.55
N SER A 4 59.45 13.99 5.44
CA SER A 4 58.86 15.11 4.73
C SER A 4 57.77 15.78 5.58
N PRO A 5 57.72 17.11 5.69
CA PRO A 5 56.63 17.80 6.38
C PRO A 5 55.36 17.77 5.53
N SER A 6 54.23 17.44 6.16
CA SER A 6 52.90 17.40 5.55
C SER A 6 52.38 18.82 5.27
N GLU A 7 52.16 19.11 4.00
CA GLU A 7 51.56 20.36 3.52
C GLU A 7 50.04 20.32 3.77
N TYR A 8 49.56 21.09 4.75
CA TYR A 8 48.13 21.27 4.98
C TYR A 8 47.54 22.22 3.92
N PRO A 9 46.36 21.91 3.35
CA PRO A 9 45.71 22.82 2.41
C PRO A 9 45.24 24.10 3.12
N ARG A 10 45.71 25.26 2.63
CA ARG A 10 45.25 26.58 3.09
C ARG A 10 43.79 26.79 2.67
N VAL A 11 42.91 26.93 3.63
CA VAL A 11 41.55 27.44 3.42
C VAL A 11 41.62 28.90 2.96
N PRO A 12 40.89 29.30 1.90
CA PRO A 12 40.84 30.69 1.48
C PRO A 12 40.18 31.56 2.56
N PRO A 13 40.60 32.83 2.72
CA PRO A 13 40.02 33.74 3.68
C PRO A 13 38.54 34.00 3.35
N PHE A 14 37.69 33.85 4.38
CA PHE A 14 36.26 34.13 4.31
C PHE A 14 36.06 35.63 4.07
N LYS A 15 35.62 36.00 2.86
CA LYS A 15 35.21 37.38 2.55
C LYS A 15 33.82 37.61 3.17
N TYR A 16 33.75 38.45 4.20
CA TYR A 16 32.50 39.10 4.56
C TYR A 16 32.15 40.08 3.43
N GLY A 17 31.11 39.77 2.66
CA GLY A 17 30.50 40.72 1.75
C GLY A 17 29.80 41.79 2.57
N ASP A 18 30.13 43.05 2.32
CA ASP A 18 29.38 44.21 2.81
C ASP A 18 27.98 44.20 2.17
N GLU A 19 27.05 43.46 2.78
CA GLU A 19 25.63 43.59 2.48
C GLU A 19 25.09 44.77 3.27
N SER A 20 25.06 45.92 2.61
CA SER A 20 24.22 47.06 3.00
C SER A 20 22.78 46.56 3.17
N PHE A 21 22.32 46.53 4.41
CA PHE A 21 20.99 46.09 4.81
C PHE A 21 19.94 47.02 4.18
N ASP A 22 19.41 46.63 3.01
CA ASP A 22 18.34 47.32 2.31
C ASP A 22 17.02 47.18 3.08
N LYS A 23 16.76 48.15 3.97
CA LYS A 23 15.52 48.23 4.76
C LYS A 23 14.26 48.39 3.91
N THR A 24 14.39 48.69 2.62
CA THR A 24 13.26 48.89 1.71
C THR A 24 12.61 47.58 1.25
N GLY A 25 13.33 46.45 1.34
CA GLY A 25 12.80 45.12 1.03
C GLY A 25 11.90 44.54 2.14
N SER A 26 12.19 44.88 3.40
CA SER A 26 11.47 44.33 4.56
C SER A 26 10.05 44.91 4.70
N GLU A 27 9.84 46.19 4.37
CA GLU A 27 8.50 46.80 4.39
C GLU A 27 7.61 46.30 3.24
N LYS A 28 8.19 45.97 2.08
CA LYS A 28 7.45 45.36 0.96
C LYS A 28 7.12 43.88 1.19
N MET A 29 7.88 43.17 2.03
CA MET A 29 7.54 41.81 2.44
C MET A 29 6.40 41.79 3.46
N LEU A 30 6.38 42.71 4.43
CA LEU A 30 5.32 42.78 5.45
C LEU A 30 3.99 43.33 4.90
N ALA A 31 4.02 44.17 3.85
CA ALA A 31 2.80 44.64 3.18
C ALA A 31 2.15 43.58 2.25
N ARG A 32 2.82 42.44 2.00
CA ARG A 32 2.31 41.33 1.15
C ARG A 32 1.80 40.14 1.98
N GLU A 33 1.65 40.29 3.29
CA GLU A 33 1.06 39.29 4.20
C GLU A 33 -0.37 39.62 4.64
N GLY A 34 -1.01 40.66 4.08
CA GLY A 34 -2.31 41.17 4.55
C GLY A 34 -3.55 40.73 3.77
N GLY A 35 -3.46 39.75 2.86
CA GLY A 35 -4.57 39.38 1.98
C GLY A 35 -4.49 37.94 1.49
N GLY A 36 -4.69 36.99 2.40
CA GLY A 36 -4.63 35.56 2.17
C GLY A 36 -5.75 35.01 1.27
N CYS A 37 -5.78 35.42 0.00
CA CYS A 37 -6.47 34.65 -1.02
C CYS A 37 -5.59 33.45 -1.37
N LEU A 38 -5.93 32.28 -0.83
CA LEU A 38 -5.40 31.00 -1.28
C LEU A 38 -5.44 30.95 -2.80
N SER A 39 -4.30 30.68 -3.45
CA SER A 39 -4.28 30.58 -4.91
C SER A 39 -5.29 29.53 -5.38
N PRO A 40 -6.07 29.76 -6.45
CA PRO A 40 -7.09 28.80 -6.93
C PRO A 40 -6.54 27.38 -7.15
N ARG A 41 -5.26 27.28 -7.55
CA ARG A 41 -4.54 26.00 -7.68
C ARG A 41 -4.31 25.31 -6.34
N SER A 42 -3.99 26.05 -5.27
CA SER A 42 -3.83 25.51 -3.93
C SER A 42 -5.15 24.94 -3.37
N ILE A 43 -6.26 25.64 -3.61
CA ILE A 43 -7.60 25.18 -3.19
C ILE A 43 -7.98 23.90 -3.95
N MET A 44 -7.76 23.86 -5.26
CA MET A 44 -8.02 22.69 -6.08
C MET A 44 -7.22 21.45 -5.63
N ASN A 45 -5.92 21.62 -5.34
CA ASN A 45 -5.08 20.54 -4.83
C ASN A 45 -5.56 20.01 -3.47
N LEU A 46 -6.03 20.91 -2.60
CA LEU A 46 -6.57 20.56 -1.30
C LEU A 46 -7.88 19.76 -1.42
N ILE A 47 -8.78 20.20 -2.29
CA ILE A 47 -10.04 19.49 -2.57
C ILE A 47 -9.75 18.09 -3.13
N MET A 48 -8.84 17.99 -4.11
CA MET A 48 -8.44 16.70 -4.70
C MET A 48 -7.82 15.76 -3.68
N LEU A 49 -7.00 16.28 -2.78
CA LEU A 49 -6.45 15.52 -1.66
C LEU A 49 -7.57 14.95 -0.79
N PHE A 50 -8.50 15.79 -0.32
CA PHE A 50 -9.56 15.31 0.57
C PHE A 50 -10.49 14.31 -0.10
N ILE A 51 -10.87 14.54 -1.35
CA ILE A 51 -11.75 13.62 -2.09
C ILE A 51 -11.04 12.28 -2.29
N SER A 52 -9.81 12.28 -2.81
CA SER A 52 -9.06 11.03 -3.04
C SER A 52 -8.86 10.24 -1.74
N LEU A 53 -8.51 10.94 -0.65
CA LEU A 53 -8.31 10.34 0.65
C LEU A 53 -9.61 9.77 1.24
N ALA A 54 -10.70 10.52 1.17
CA ALA A 54 -12.00 10.08 1.67
C ALA A 54 -12.51 8.87 0.89
N THR A 55 -12.43 8.89 -0.44
CA THR A 55 -12.85 7.77 -1.28
C THR A 55 -12.00 6.52 -1.03
N LEU A 56 -10.67 6.65 -0.92
CA LEU A 56 -9.79 5.53 -0.66
C LEU A 56 -10.02 4.94 0.75
N THR A 57 -10.18 5.81 1.77
CA THR A 57 -10.51 5.39 3.13
C THR A 57 -11.83 4.62 3.17
N LEU A 58 -12.87 5.17 2.52
CA LEU A 58 -14.17 4.53 2.45
C LEU A 58 -14.08 3.15 1.80
N ALA A 59 -13.34 3.02 0.69
CA ALA A 59 -13.13 1.75 0.02
C ALA A 59 -12.46 0.71 0.93
N LEU A 60 -11.44 1.10 1.68
CA LEU A 60 -10.72 0.20 2.60
C LEU A 60 -11.60 -0.21 3.78
N ILE A 61 -12.39 0.71 4.35
CA ILE A 61 -13.33 0.41 5.43
C ILE A 61 -14.45 -0.52 4.94
N CYS A 62 -15.03 -0.25 3.77
CA CYS A 62 -16.04 -1.11 3.16
C CYS A 62 -15.49 -2.52 2.89
N GLY A 63 -14.26 -2.64 2.40
CA GLY A 63 -13.61 -3.93 2.19
C GLY A 63 -13.36 -4.69 3.49
N ALA A 64 -12.90 -3.99 4.53
CA ALA A 64 -12.71 -4.59 5.86
C ALA A 64 -14.02 -5.06 6.47
N TRP A 65 -15.08 -4.24 6.38
CA TRP A 65 -16.41 -4.58 6.86
C TRP A 65 -17.01 -5.78 6.10
N LEU A 66 -16.91 -5.78 4.77
CA LEU A 66 -17.35 -6.90 3.95
C LEU A 66 -16.61 -8.19 4.32
N GLY A 67 -15.30 -8.10 4.58
CA GLY A 67 -14.52 -9.24 5.04
C GLY A 67 -14.98 -9.78 6.39
N TYR A 68 -15.27 -8.90 7.35
CA TYR A 68 -15.84 -9.29 8.65
C TYR A 68 -17.19 -10.01 8.48
N GLU A 69 -18.09 -9.45 7.69
CA GLU A 69 -19.41 -10.01 7.39
C GLU A 69 -19.31 -11.41 6.75
N ILE A 70 -18.40 -11.61 5.80
CA ILE A 70 -18.17 -12.92 5.18
C ILE A 70 -17.63 -13.94 6.20
N ILE A 71 -16.76 -13.50 7.12
CA ILE A 71 -16.20 -14.37 8.15
C ILE A 71 -17.31 -14.83 9.11
N GLU A 72 -18.22 -13.95 9.52
CA GLU A 72 -19.30 -14.27 10.45
C GLU A 72 -20.46 -15.04 9.80
N LYS A 73 -21.03 -14.52 8.70
CA LYS A 73 -22.26 -15.06 8.08
C LYS A 73 -21.99 -16.16 7.05
N GLY A 74 -20.78 -16.23 6.50
CA GLY A 74 -20.37 -17.26 5.54
C GLY A 74 -21.16 -17.23 4.23
N LEU A 75 -21.41 -18.41 3.64
CA LEU A 75 -22.06 -18.58 2.33
C LEU A 75 -23.53 -18.13 2.27
N SER A 76 -24.17 -17.79 3.39
CA SER A 76 -25.56 -17.30 3.40
C SER A 76 -25.71 -15.93 2.73
N SER A 77 -24.59 -15.23 2.49
CA SER A 77 -24.55 -13.87 1.98
C SER A 77 -23.96 -13.76 0.57
N TRP A 78 -24.10 -14.78 -0.31
CA TRP A 78 -23.59 -14.71 -1.69
C TRP A 78 -23.96 -13.43 -2.46
N PRO A 79 -25.22 -12.95 -2.43
CA PRO A 79 -25.57 -11.68 -3.08
C PRO A 79 -24.79 -10.50 -2.50
N LEU A 80 -24.59 -10.48 -1.17
CA LEU A 80 -23.81 -9.44 -0.49
C LEU A 80 -22.33 -9.50 -0.89
N VAL A 81 -21.75 -10.69 -1.03
CA VAL A 81 -20.36 -10.85 -1.46
C VAL A 81 -20.16 -10.29 -2.87
N ILE A 82 -21.06 -10.64 -3.80
CA ILE A 82 -20.94 -10.22 -5.19
C ILE A 82 -21.20 -8.71 -5.32
N VAL A 83 -22.36 -8.24 -4.83
CA VAL A 83 -22.76 -6.83 -4.97
C VAL A 83 -21.86 -5.94 -4.11
N GLY A 84 -21.66 -6.29 -2.85
CA GLY A 84 -20.78 -5.54 -1.94
C GLY A 84 -19.33 -5.56 -2.41
N GLY A 85 -18.85 -6.69 -2.93
CA GLY A 85 -17.51 -6.81 -3.51
C GLY A 85 -17.34 -5.93 -4.74
N LEU A 86 -18.31 -5.93 -5.66
CA LEU A 86 -18.28 -5.09 -6.87
C LEU A 86 -18.31 -3.60 -6.53
N VAL A 87 -19.20 -3.19 -5.63
CA VAL A 87 -19.29 -1.78 -5.18
C VAL A 87 -17.98 -1.36 -4.52
N THR A 88 -17.44 -2.18 -3.62
CA THR A 88 -16.15 -1.90 -2.95
C THR A 88 -15.01 -1.81 -3.96
N ALA A 89 -14.95 -2.70 -4.94
CA ALA A 89 -13.92 -2.70 -5.99
C ALA A 89 -14.00 -1.43 -6.85
N LEU A 90 -15.21 -0.98 -7.21
CA LEU A 90 -15.43 0.26 -7.96
C LEU A 90 -15.02 1.48 -7.14
N THR A 91 -15.42 1.56 -5.86
CA THR A 91 -15.02 2.66 -4.97
C THR A 91 -13.49 2.70 -4.81
N TYR A 92 -12.86 1.54 -4.64
CA TYR A 92 -11.41 1.43 -4.58
C TYR A 92 -10.75 1.90 -5.88
N ALA A 93 -11.23 1.46 -7.05
CA ALA A 93 -10.68 1.85 -8.35
C ALA A 93 -10.78 3.37 -8.60
N VAL A 94 -11.90 3.99 -8.22
CA VAL A 94 -12.08 5.45 -8.31
C VAL A 94 -11.11 6.16 -7.37
N GLY A 95 -11.06 5.77 -6.09
CA GLY A 95 -10.15 6.37 -5.12
C GLY A 95 -8.68 6.20 -5.51
N TRP A 96 -8.31 5.03 -6.01
CA TRP A 96 -6.99 4.72 -6.53
C TRP A 96 -6.61 5.63 -7.71
N THR A 97 -7.53 5.81 -8.68
CA THR A 97 -7.29 6.65 -9.86
C THR A 97 -7.16 8.13 -9.47
N LEU A 98 -8.03 8.63 -8.58
CA LEU A 98 -7.94 10.00 -8.08
C LEU A 98 -6.62 10.25 -7.34
N THR A 99 -6.19 9.29 -6.52
CA THR A 99 -4.92 9.36 -5.80
C THR A 99 -3.75 9.34 -6.77
N LEU A 100 -3.81 8.52 -7.82
CA LEU A 100 -2.79 8.46 -8.86
C LEU A 100 -2.63 9.80 -9.58
N VAL A 101 -3.75 10.42 -9.96
CA VAL A 101 -3.76 11.75 -10.59
C VAL A 101 -3.23 12.81 -9.61
N GLY A 102 -3.58 12.73 -8.32
CA GLY A 102 -3.07 13.64 -7.29
C GLY A 102 -1.54 13.55 -7.09
N ILE A 103 -0.97 12.34 -7.11
CA ILE A 103 0.47 12.12 -6.97
C ILE A 103 1.21 12.55 -8.25
N ARG A 104 0.77 12.06 -9.41
CA ARG A 104 1.56 12.18 -10.65
C ARG A 104 1.23 13.42 -11.47
N GLY A 105 -0.05 13.79 -11.51
CA GLY A 105 -0.52 14.99 -12.22
C GLY A 105 -0.28 16.25 -11.40
N LEU A 106 -0.79 16.28 -10.16
CA LEU A 106 -0.76 17.49 -9.31
C LEU A 106 0.49 17.60 -8.43
N LYS A 107 1.34 16.56 -8.37
CA LYS A 107 2.58 16.52 -7.57
C LYS A 107 2.36 16.87 -6.09
N ILE A 108 1.24 16.42 -5.52
CA ILE A 108 0.88 16.65 -4.12
C ILE A 108 1.82 15.84 -3.21
N PHE A 109 2.71 16.52 -2.49
CA PHE A 109 3.77 15.90 -1.69
C PHE A 109 3.28 15.02 -0.52
N ILE A 110 2.13 15.37 0.08
CA ILE A 110 1.60 14.66 1.26
C ILE A 110 0.93 13.33 0.90
N LEU A 111 0.45 13.17 -0.35
CA LEU A 111 -0.31 11.99 -0.77
C LEU A 111 0.54 10.69 -0.76
N PRO A 112 1.78 10.68 -1.26
CA PRO A 112 2.67 9.51 -1.15
C PRO A 112 2.88 9.02 0.28
N PHE A 113 3.01 9.95 1.25
CA PHE A 113 3.15 9.61 2.67
C PHE A 113 1.88 8.95 3.22
N LEU A 114 0.69 9.49 2.91
CA LEU A 114 -0.58 8.93 3.35
C LEU A 114 -0.84 7.54 2.74
N VAL A 115 -0.49 7.33 1.47
CA VAL A 115 -0.62 6.01 0.84
C VAL A 115 0.34 4.99 1.47
N GLN A 116 1.55 5.42 1.87
CA GLN A 116 2.46 4.54 2.59
C GLN A 116 1.87 4.12 3.94
N LEU A 117 1.26 5.05 4.68
CA LEU A 117 0.54 4.74 5.92
C LEU A 117 -0.60 3.73 5.67
N TYR A 118 -1.43 3.94 4.64
CA TYR A 118 -2.48 2.99 4.29
C TYR A 118 -1.93 1.62 3.92
N THR A 119 -0.80 1.56 3.22
CA THR A 119 -0.17 0.29 2.86
C THR A 119 0.17 -0.54 4.11
N TRP A 120 0.70 0.10 5.15
CA TRP A 120 0.98 -0.57 6.43
C TRP A 120 -0.28 -0.97 7.19
N ILE A 121 -1.31 -0.12 7.21
CA ILE A 121 -2.61 -0.44 7.83
C ILE A 121 -3.26 -1.62 7.12
N THR A 122 -3.30 -1.61 5.78
CA THR A 122 -3.83 -2.71 4.96
C THR A 122 -3.03 -4.00 5.17
N LEU A 123 -1.70 -3.92 5.28
CA LEU A 123 -0.87 -5.07 5.62
C LEU A 123 -1.28 -5.64 6.99
N GLY A 124 -1.44 -4.79 8.01
CA GLY A 124 -1.93 -5.22 9.33
C GLY A 124 -3.28 -5.95 9.25
N GLY A 125 -4.21 -5.42 8.45
CA GLY A 125 -5.49 -6.06 8.18
C GLY A 125 -5.36 -7.42 7.49
N ILE A 126 -4.45 -7.56 6.52
CA ILE A 126 -4.17 -8.83 5.82
C ILE A 126 -3.60 -9.87 6.78
N LEU A 127 -2.66 -9.48 7.64
CA LEU A 127 -2.07 -10.38 8.63
C LEU A 127 -3.12 -10.87 9.63
N PHE A 128 -3.99 -9.96 10.08
CA PHE A 128 -5.12 -10.30 10.94
C PHE A 128 -6.10 -11.25 10.26
N LEU A 129 -6.46 -10.97 9.00
CA LEU A 129 -7.29 -11.85 8.18
C LEU A 129 -6.65 -13.24 8.02
N GLN A 130 -5.36 -13.30 7.72
CA GLN A 130 -4.61 -14.54 7.57
C GLN A 130 -4.64 -15.34 8.89
N ALA A 131 -4.44 -14.70 10.04
CA ALA A 131 -4.53 -15.35 11.35
C ALA A 131 -5.94 -15.91 11.64
N ILE A 132 -7.01 -15.19 11.29
CA ILE A 132 -8.38 -15.68 11.42
C ILE A 132 -8.60 -16.92 10.54
N ILE A 133 -8.16 -16.87 9.28
CA ILE A 133 -8.30 -17.98 8.34
C ILE A 133 -7.58 -19.22 8.88
N ILE A 134 -6.33 -19.06 9.34
CA ILE A 134 -5.55 -20.13 9.98
C ILE A 134 -6.30 -20.71 11.20
N SER A 135 -6.84 -19.86 12.07
CA SER A 135 -7.62 -20.30 13.23
C SER A 135 -8.85 -21.13 12.83
N LYS A 136 -9.54 -20.75 11.74
CA LYS A 136 -10.69 -21.51 11.21
C LYS A 136 -10.30 -22.82 10.54
N LEU A 137 -9.18 -22.84 9.81
CA LEU A 137 -8.60 -24.05 9.21
C LEU A 137 -8.19 -25.05 10.29
N TYR A 138 -7.48 -24.60 11.31
CA TYR A 138 -7.04 -25.42 12.46
C TYR A 138 -8.22 -26.09 13.18
N ARG A 139 -9.36 -25.39 13.32
CA ARG A 139 -10.59 -25.96 13.92
C ARG A 139 -11.33 -26.93 13.00
N GLN A 140 -10.90 -27.09 11.75
CA GLN A 140 -11.52 -27.96 10.74
C GLN A 140 -13.04 -27.70 10.54
N SER A 141 -13.48 -26.47 10.85
CA SER A 141 -14.89 -26.10 10.88
C SER A 141 -15.32 -25.36 9.60
N TYR A 142 -14.86 -25.82 8.44
CA TYR A 142 -15.15 -25.19 7.16
C TYR A 142 -15.69 -26.18 6.12
N SER A 143 -16.45 -25.65 5.16
CA SER A 143 -16.84 -26.37 3.96
C SER A 143 -16.04 -25.87 2.77
N PHE A 144 -15.96 -26.64 1.69
CA PHE A 144 -15.24 -26.25 0.47
C PHE A 144 -15.62 -24.84 -0.02
N GLY A 145 -16.91 -24.48 0.00
CA GLY A 145 -17.35 -23.14 -0.38
C GLY A 145 -16.83 -22.02 0.54
N LYS A 146 -16.72 -22.27 1.87
CA LYS A 146 -16.15 -21.29 2.81
C LYS A 146 -14.65 -21.12 2.59
N PHE A 147 -13.95 -22.23 2.32
CA PHE A 147 -12.52 -22.19 1.98
C PHE A 147 -12.26 -21.34 0.75
N THR A 148 -13.01 -21.55 -0.33
CA THR A 148 -12.89 -20.75 -1.56
C THR A 148 -13.14 -19.27 -1.28
N LEU A 149 -14.13 -18.93 -0.45
CA LEU A 149 -14.35 -17.56 -0.01
C LEU A 149 -13.16 -16.96 0.75
N TYR A 150 -12.53 -17.72 1.65
CA TYR A 150 -11.33 -17.27 2.37
C TYR A 150 -10.17 -16.98 1.43
N VAL A 151 -9.95 -17.85 0.43
CA VAL A 151 -8.92 -17.64 -0.59
C VAL A 151 -9.22 -16.38 -1.42
N PHE A 152 -10.46 -16.18 -1.86
CA PHE A 152 -10.85 -14.98 -2.60
C PHE A 152 -10.70 -13.69 -1.78
N MET A 153 -11.09 -13.72 -0.51
CA MET A 153 -10.92 -12.58 0.39
C MET A 153 -9.44 -12.22 0.58
N PHE A 154 -8.61 -13.22 0.86
CA PHE A 154 -7.17 -13.02 0.99
C PHE A 154 -6.58 -12.46 -0.32
N GLY A 155 -6.95 -13.05 -1.47
CA GLY A 155 -6.52 -12.58 -2.79
C GLY A 155 -6.95 -11.14 -3.09
N ALA A 156 -8.19 -10.77 -2.80
CA ALA A 156 -8.70 -9.41 -2.99
C ALA A 156 -7.95 -8.40 -2.11
N ALA A 157 -7.69 -8.74 -0.85
CA ALA A 157 -6.90 -7.91 0.04
C ALA A 157 -5.45 -7.74 -0.46
N MET A 158 -4.83 -8.81 -0.98
CA MET A 158 -3.51 -8.74 -1.61
C MET A 158 -3.50 -7.84 -2.86
N ILE A 159 -4.53 -7.91 -3.71
CA ILE A 159 -4.67 -7.02 -4.87
C ILE A 159 -4.77 -5.56 -4.41
N ALA A 160 -5.54 -5.27 -3.35
CA ALA A 160 -5.62 -3.93 -2.80
C ALA A 160 -4.28 -3.44 -2.25
N LEU A 161 -3.51 -4.29 -1.56
CA LEU A 161 -2.17 -3.94 -1.07
C LEU A 161 -1.22 -3.64 -2.23
N VAL A 162 -1.22 -4.48 -3.27
CA VAL A 162 -0.43 -4.27 -4.48
C VAL A 162 -0.86 -3.00 -5.22
N GLY A 163 -2.15 -2.72 -5.29
CA GLY A 163 -2.69 -1.48 -5.87
C GLY A 163 -2.16 -0.24 -5.16
N LEU A 164 -2.22 -0.22 -3.82
CA LEU A 164 -1.66 0.86 -3.01
C LEU A 164 -0.15 1.03 -3.23
N HIS A 165 0.57 -0.09 -3.33
CA HIS A 165 1.99 -0.08 -3.61
C HIS A 165 2.35 0.58 -4.96
N LEU A 166 1.52 0.39 -6.00
CA LEU A 166 1.76 0.96 -7.33
C LEU A 166 1.63 2.49 -7.37
N LEU A 167 0.92 3.10 -6.40
CA LEU A 167 0.73 4.55 -6.32
C LEU A 167 2.00 5.30 -5.90
N VAL A 168 2.80 4.73 -4.99
CA VAL A 168 3.98 5.40 -4.42
C VAL A 168 5.23 5.04 -5.21
N GLU A 169 5.90 6.02 -5.80
CA GLU A 169 7.17 5.81 -6.50
C GLU A 169 8.26 5.26 -5.55
N LYS A 170 9.09 4.34 -6.06
CA LYS A 170 10.26 3.76 -5.36
C LYS A 170 9.98 2.96 -4.08
N HIS A 171 8.73 2.75 -3.70
CA HIS A 171 8.41 1.79 -2.64
C HIS A 171 8.87 0.39 -3.07
N LYS A 172 9.43 -0.41 -2.16
CA LYS A 172 9.77 -1.82 -2.39
C LYS A 172 8.69 -2.70 -1.75
N LEU A 173 8.30 -3.80 -2.40
CA LEU A 173 7.37 -4.79 -1.82
C LEU A 173 8.05 -5.71 -0.82
N THR A 174 9.38 -5.87 -0.92
CA THR A 174 10.21 -6.73 -0.08
C THR A 174 9.93 -6.60 1.43
N PRO A 175 9.88 -5.39 2.05
CA PRO A 175 9.58 -5.27 3.48
C PRO A 175 8.17 -5.75 3.86
N LEU A 176 7.20 -5.67 2.94
CA LEU A 176 5.83 -6.13 3.18
C LEU A 176 5.69 -7.66 3.07
N ALA A 177 6.64 -8.33 2.40
CA ALA A 177 6.64 -9.77 2.25
C ALA A 177 7.00 -10.51 3.56
N PHE A 178 7.93 -9.95 4.34
CA PHE A 178 8.43 -10.62 5.56
C PHE A 178 7.32 -10.95 6.56
N PRO A 179 6.41 -10.02 6.95
CA PRO A 179 5.35 -10.35 7.90
C PRO A 179 4.42 -11.46 7.39
N ILE A 180 4.09 -11.46 6.10
CA ILE A 180 3.22 -12.48 5.47
C ILE A 180 3.89 -13.86 5.53
N LEU A 181 5.19 -13.92 5.21
CA LEU A 181 5.97 -15.16 5.26
C LEU A 181 6.15 -15.67 6.69
N ILE A 182 6.35 -14.78 7.67
CA ILE A 182 6.42 -15.16 9.09
C ILE A 182 5.11 -15.81 9.54
N VAL A 183 3.96 -15.23 9.20
CA VAL A 183 2.65 -15.84 9.51
C VAL A 183 2.48 -17.18 8.76
N GLY A 184 3.00 -17.28 7.54
CA GLY A 184 3.07 -18.55 6.79
C GLY A 184 3.89 -19.63 7.51
N LEU A 185 5.05 -19.28 8.07
CA LEU A 185 5.86 -20.20 8.88
C LEU A 185 5.12 -20.65 10.14
N VAL A 186 4.46 -19.72 10.83
CA VAL A 186 3.60 -20.04 11.99
C VAL A 186 2.47 -21.00 11.59
N HIS A 187 1.85 -20.78 10.44
CA HIS A 187 0.82 -21.68 9.91
C HIS A 187 1.39 -23.09 9.66
N LEU A 188 2.57 -23.20 9.04
CA LEU A 188 3.24 -24.48 8.83
C LEU A 188 3.51 -25.22 10.16
N TYR A 189 3.96 -24.50 11.20
CA TYR A 189 4.12 -25.09 12.53
C TYR A 189 2.80 -25.60 13.10
N PHE A 190 1.69 -24.85 12.95
CA PHE A 190 0.38 -25.31 13.38
C PHE A 190 -0.08 -26.56 12.65
N ILE A 191 0.15 -26.64 11.34
CA ILE A 191 -0.16 -27.85 10.55
C ILE A 191 0.63 -29.05 11.09
N ALA A 192 1.94 -28.90 11.30
CA ALA A 192 2.77 -29.97 11.84
C ALA A 192 2.29 -30.43 13.23
N LEU A 193 2.02 -29.49 14.15
CA LEU A 193 1.49 -29.79 15.49
C LEU A 193 0.12 -30.48 15.43
N HIS A 194 -0.78 -29.99 14.59
CA HIS A 194 -2.14 -30.53 14.48
C HIS A 194 -2.16 -31.92 13.87
N TYR A 195 -1.44 -32.15 12.77
CA TYR A 195 -1.54 -33.41 12.02
C TYR A 195 -0.55 -34.50 12.46
N VAL A 196 0.62 -34.13 13.00
CA VAL A 196 1.64 -35.11 13.43
C VAL A 196 1.54 -35.44 14.91
N PHE A 197 1.32 -34.42 15.75
CA PHE A 197 1.40 -34.59 17.20
C PHE A 197 0.05 -34.80 17.89
N THR A 198 -1.07 -34.48 17.24
CA THR A 198 -2.41 -34.71 17.82
C THR A 198 -2.90 -36.12 17.50
N SER A 199 -2.63 -37.07 18.41
CA SER A 199 -2.95 -38.50 18.24
C SER A 199 -4.41 -38.88 18.56
N ASN A 200 -5.30 -37.92 18.80
CA ASN A 200 -6.54 -38.17 19.53
C ASN A 200 -7.78 -38.32 18.64
N GLY A 201 -7.74 -39.02 17.50
CA GLY A 201 -8.93 -39.40 16.70
C GLY A 201 -9.88 -38.28 16.21
N HIS A 202 -9.65 -37.02 16.60
CA HIS A 202 -10.43 -35.83 16.29
C HIS A 202 -9.88 -35.10 15.06
N VAL A 203 -8.72 -35.51 14.54
CA VAL A 203 -8.10 -34.93 13.36
C VAL A 203 -8.68 -35.58 12.11
N LYS A 204 -9.37 -34.80 11.29
CA LYS A 204 -9.85 -35.24 9.99
C LYS A 204 -8.78 -34.95 8.93
N TYR A 205 -8.12 -36.00 8.43
CA TYR A 205 -7.04 -35.88 7.44
C TYR A 205 -7.48 -35.27 6.10
N GLU A 206 -8.78 -35.33 5.76
CA GLU A 206 -9.34 -34.73 4.54
C GLU A 206 -9.10 -33.21 4.44
N TYR A 207 -8.98 -32.53 5.59
CA TYR A 207 -8.82 -31.08 5.66
C TYR A 207 -7.40 -30.61 5.36
N ILE A 208 -6.41 -31.52 5.36
CA ILE A 208 -4.99 -31.18 5.16
C ILE A 208 -4.76 -30.45 3.84
N PHE A 209 -5.55 -30.77 2.81
CA PHE A 209 -5.44 -30.13 1.51
C PHE A 209 -5.82 -28.64 1.54
N GLY A 210 -6.75 -28.24 2.41
CA GLY A 210 -7.10 -26.84 2.58
C GLY A 210 -6.00 -26.07 3.31
N ASP A 211 -5.47 -26.63 4.39
CA ASP A 211 -4.33 -26.06 5.13
C ASP A 211 -3.10 -25.87 4.22
N LEU A 212 -2.70 -26.94 3.51
CA LEU A 212 -1.58 -26.91 2.57
C LEU A 212 -1.86 -25.98 1.38
N GLY A 213 -3.08 -25.99 0.86
CA GLY A 213 -3.48 -25.12 -0.25
C GLY A 213 -3.41 -23.64 0.11
N PHE A 214 -3.96 -23.26 1.27
CA PHE A 214 -3.90 -21.87 1.73
C PHE A 214 -2.45 -21.46 2.06
N LEU A 215 -1.67 -22.34 2.70
CA LEU A 215 -0.26 -22.10 2.95
C LEU A 215 0.53 -21.89 1.64
N ALA A 216 0.30 -22.74 0.64
CA ALA A 216 0.96 -22.65 -0.66
C ALA A 216 0.64 -21.32 -1.35
N ILE A 217 -0.63 -20.88 -1.34
CA ILE A 217 -1.05 -19.60 -1.91
C ILE A 217 -0.39 -18.43 -1.17
N ALA A 218 -0.51 -18.37 0.16
CA ALA A 218 0.05 -17.27 0.96
C ALA A 218 1.58 -17.18 0.82
N THR A 219 2.25 -18.33 0.84
CA THR A 219 3.72 -18.40 0.69
C THR A 219 4.14 -18.02 -0.72
N SER A 220 3.42 -18.48 -1.76
CA SER A 220 3.71 -18.08 -3.14
C SER A 220 3.59 -16.58 -3.31
N VAL A 221 2.53 -15.96 -2.79
CA VAL A 221 2.34 -14.50 -2.83
C VAL A 221 3.48 -13.78 -2.10
N GLY A 222 3.82 -14.22 -0.89
CA GLY A 222 4.93 -13.65 -0.11
C GLY A 222 6.29 -13.78 -0.83
N LEU A 223 6.58 -14.94 -1.42
CA LEU A 223 7.81 -15.16 -2.20
C LEU A 223 7.84 -14.33 -3.48
N LEU A 224 6.71 -14.19 -4.19
CA LEU A 224 6.62 -13.32 -5.37
C LEU A 224 6.90 -11.85 -5.00
N MET A 225 6.36 -11.39 -3.86
CA MET A 225 6.66 -10.05 -3.34
C MET A 225 8.12 -9.89 -2.93
N LEU A 226 8.72 -10.93 -2.33
CA LEU A 226 10.13 -10.93 -1.90
C LEU A 226 11.09 -10.93 -3.09
N ALA A 227 10.81 -11.78 -4.08
CA ALA A 227 11.61 -11.95 -5.29
C ALA A 227 11.65 -10.69 -6.16
N HIS A 228 10.82 -9.69 -5.86
CA HIS A 228 10.74 -8.42 -6.58
C HIS A 228 10.71 -8.66 -8.10
N LEU A 229 9.96 -9.69 -8.53
CA LEU A 229 9.84 -10.01 -9.93
C LEU A 229 9.32 -8.74 -10.62
N GLY A 230 10.06 -8.25 -11.62
CA GLY A 230 9.78 -7.02 -12.35
C GLY A 230 8.42 -6.97 -13.06
N ILE A 231 7.51 -7.89 -12.76
CA ILE A 231 6.09 -7.83 -13.15
C ILE A 231 5.49 -6.46 -12.83
N PHE A 232 5.81 -5.88 -11.67
CA PHE A 232 5.31 -4.56 -11.28
C PHE A 232 6.02 -3.41 -11.99
N SER A 233 7.24 -3.60 -12.50
CA SER A 233 7.91 -2.56 -13.29
C SER A 233 7.20 -2.34 -14.62
N ARG A 234 6.64 -3.40 -15.23
CA ARG A 234 5.82 -3.28 -16.44
C ARG A 234 4.55 -2.46 -16.20
N ALA A 235 3.84 -2.73 -15.10
CA ALA A 235 2.65 -1.98 -14.71
C ALA A 235 3.00 -0.52 -14.43
N ARG A 236 4.07 -0.26 -13.67
CA ARG A 236 4.54 1.11 -13.40
C ARG A 236 4.91 1.85 -14.69
N ASN A 237 5.68 1.25 -15.59
CA ASN A 237 6.06 1.83 -16.88
C ASN A 237 4.86 2.12 -17.79
N PHE A 238 3.80 1.32 -17.71
CA PHE A 238 2.54 1.61 -18.42
C PHE A 238 1.89 2.88 -17.86
N ILE A 239 1.78 2.99 -16.54
CA ILE A 239 1.20 4.17 -15.91
C ILE A 239 2.07 5.41 -16.18
N ASP A 240 3.40 5.31 -16.10
CA ASP A 240 4.32 6.42 -16.36
C ASP A 240 4.13 6.98 -17.78
N ARG A 241 3.97 6.09 -18.78
CA ARG A 241 3.75 6.48 -20.19
C ARG A 241 2.48 7.28 -20.39
N ILE A 242 1.38 6.94 -19.70
CA ILE A 242 0.12 7.67 -19.77
C ILE A 242 0.35 9.13 -19.34
N PHE A 243 1.02 9.36 -18.21
CA PHE A 243 1.22 10.71 -17.69
C PHE A 243 2.26 11.52 -18.48
N ILE A 244 3.32 10.90 -18.99
CA ILE A 244 4.34 11.57 -19.83
C ILE A 244 3.72 12.06 -21.16
N GLN A 245 2.88 11.23 -21.80
CA GLN A 245 2.18 11.65 -23.03
C GLN A 245 1.26 12.85 -22.79
N THR A 246 0.58 12.90 -21.65
CA THR A 246 -0.27 14.02 -21.28
C THR A 246 0.52 15.31 -21.10
N THR A 247 1.69 15.28 -20.44
CA THR A 247 2.52 16.48 -20.23
C THR A 247 3.02 17.08 -21.56
N ASN A 248 3.48 16.25 -22.50
CA ASN A 248 4.02 16.72 -23.78
C ASN A 248 2.95 17.30 -24.73
N GLN A 249 1.66 16.99 -24.52
CA GLN A 249 0.57 17.57 -25.32
C GLN A 249 0.23 19.01 -24.92
N PHE A 250 0.52 19.42 -23.68
CA PHE A 250 0.24 20.77 -23.17
C PHE A 250 1.40 21.76 -23.39
N ASP A 251 2.58 21.28 -23.78
CA ASP A 251 3.79 22.08 -24.03
C ASP A 251 4.03 22.34 -25.53
N LYS A 252 3.03 22.15 -26.40
CA LYS A 252 3.17 22.59 -27.80
C LYS A 252 3.12 24.12 -27.82
N PRO A 253 4.20 24.83 -28.23
CA PRO A 253 4.09 26.24 -28.52
C PRO A 253 3.20 26.40 -29.75
N GLU A 254 2.12 27.17 -29.60
CA GLU A 254 1.46 27.83 -30.73
C GLU A 254 2.35 28.95 -31.27
#